data_AF-A0A7J4PUY1-F1
#
_entry.id   AF-A0A7J4PUY1-F1
#
_cell.length_a   1.000
_cell.length_b   1.000
_cell.length_c   1.000
_cell.angle_alpha   90.00
_cell.angle_beta   90.00
_cell.angle_gamma   90.00
#
_symmetry.space_group_name_H-M   'P 1'
#
loop_
_entity.id
_entity.type
_entity.pdbx_description
1 polymer ?
#
loop_
_entity_poly.entity_id
_entity_poly.type
_entity_poly.pdbx_seq_one_letter_code
_entity_poly.pdbx_strand_id
1 'polypeptide(L)'
;MSREYQVLYLTENLRDLPEDLVDPGIDLLIGAGETELAIALAKDSGRIERAVKIAVDDGDYLWAAMIAKKAGRDEESKSLYKEGLEYYVSMEMYERAVSAGQALGLPQDQIDHLLEAGIRSESRKMDMGRVQYAMESMAVSLENALVGRDDEMAEELRKTMEEERDKMMRRAAENQED
;
A
#
# COMPACT_ATOMS: atom_id res chain seq x y z
N MET A 1 -17.46 27.90 -2.50
CA MET A 1 -18.04 26.54 -2.41
C MET A 1 -17.12 25.74 -1.50
N SER A 2 -17.63 24.89 -0.60
CA SER A 2 -16.73 24.08 0.23
C SER A 2 -16.06 23.00 -0.63
N ARG A 3 -14.89 22.53 -0.19
CA ARG A 3 -14.13 21.47 -0.88
C ARG A 3 -14.96 20.20 -1.06
N GLU A 4 -15.73 19.81 -0.04
CA GLU A 4 -16.64 18.67 -0.08
C GLU A 4 -17.72 18.82 -1.16
N TYR A 5 -18.31 20.01 -1.30
CA TYR A 5 -19.28 20.28 -2.37
C TYR A 5 -18.65 20.23 -3.76
N GLN A 6 -17.38 20.62 -3.90
CA GLN A 6 -16.66 20.55 -5.17
C GLN A 6 -16.35 19.10 -5.55
N VAL A 7 -15.90 18.27 -4.60
CA VAL A 7 -15.68 16.83 -4.82
C VAL A 7 -17.00 16.15 -5.19
N LEU A 8 -18.07 16.39 -4.42
CA LEU A 8 -19.39 15.81 -4.69
C LEU A 8 -19.88 16.15 -6.11
N TYR A 9 -19.75 17.42 -6.50
CA TYR A 9 -20.10 17.85 -7.86
C TYR A 9 -19.30 17.11 -8.93
N LEU A 10 -17.98 16.96 -8.76
CA LEU A 10 -17.14 16.22 -9.71
C LEU A 10 -17.52 14.75 -9.79
N THR A 11 -17.79 14.11 -8.65
CA THR A 11 -18.21 12.71 -8.59
C THR A 11 -19.55 12.49 -9.32
N GLU A 12 -20.50 13.40 -9.17
CA GLU A 12 -21.81 13.32 -9.82
C GLU A 12 -21.75 13.62 -11.34
N ASN A 13 -20.76 14.40 -11.79
CA ASN A 13 -20.69 14.92 -13.15
C ASN A 13 -19.44 14.43 -13.94
N LEU A 14 -18.76 13.39 -13.46
CA LEU A 14 -17.47 12.92 -13.99
C LEU A 14 -17.45 12.69 -15.51
N ARG A 15 -18.59 12.28 -16.08
CA ARG A 15 -18.73 11.93 -17.51
C ARG A 15 -19.11 13.09 -18.43
N ASP A 16 -19.60 14.19 -17.88
CA ASP A 16 -20.15 15.32 -18.63
C ASP A 16 -19.65 16.65 -18.05
N LEU A 17 -18.35 16.69 -17.76
CA LEU A 17 -17.67 17.88 -17.28
C LEU A 17 -17.32 18.79 -18.48
N PRO A 18 -17.58 20.10 -18.38
CA PRO A 18 -17.01 21.08 -19.29
C PRO A 18 -15.49 20.94 -19.38
N GLU A 19 -14.94 21.06 -20.60
CA GLU A 19 -13.51 20.82 -20.88
C GLU A 19 -12.59 21.71 -20.03
N ASP A 20 -13.00 22.94 -19.74
CA ASP A 20 -12.28 23.90 -18.90
C ASP A 20 -12.23 23.50 -17.41
N LEU A 21 -13.12 22.61 -16.98
CA LEU A 21 -13.17 22.08 -15.61
C LEU A 21 -12.48 20.74 -15.45
N VAL A 22 -12.05 20.08 -16.54
CA VAL A 22 -11.45 18.74 -16.46
C VAL A 22 -10.11 18.77 -15.72
N ASP A 23 -9.15 19.59 -16.14
CA ASP A 23 -7.83 19.66 -15.47
C ASP A 23 -7.92 20.14 -14.01
N PRO A 24 -8.66 21.22 -13.69
CA PRO A 24 -8.89 21.62 -12.30
C PRO A 24 -9.60 20.53 -11.48
N GLY A 25 -10.53 19.79 -12.10
CA GLY A 25 -11.25 18.69 -11.47
C GLY A 25 -10.32 17.53 -11.11
N ILE A 26 -9.43 17.14 -12.02
CA ILE A 26 -8.40 16.11 -11.78
C ILE A 26 -7.54 16.51 -10.57
N ASP A 27 -7.04 17.74 -10.54
CA ASP A 27 -6.17 18.21 -9.44
C ASP A 27 -6.90 18.27 -8.11
N LEU A 28 -8.18 18.63 -8.12
CA LEU A 28 -9.01 18.66 -6.92
C LEU A 28 -9.24 17.24 -6.37
N LEU A 29 -9.54 16.27 -7.24
CA LEU A 29 -9.72 14.87 -6.88
C LEU A 29 -8.43 14.26 -6.31
N ILE A 30 -7.28 14.49 -6.94
CA ILE A 30 -5.97 14.07 -6.42
C ILE A 30 -5.76 14.63 -5.00
N GLY A 31 -5.95 15.94 -4.83
CA GLY A 31 -5.75 16.57 -3.54
C GLY A 31 -6.70 16.03 -2.46
N ALA A 32 -7.90 15.56 -2.86
CA ALA A 32 -8.90 14.98 -1.96
C ALA A 32 -8.63 13.51 -1.62
N GLY A 33 -7.62 12.88 -2.22
CA GLY A 33 -7.34 11.45 -2.07
C GLY A 33 -8.23 10.56 -2.94
N GLU A 34 -8.98 11.14 -3.88
CA GLU A 34 -9.88 10.43 -4.79
C GLU A 34 -9.13 10.01 -6.06
N THR A 35 -8.02 9.29 -5.90
CA THR A 35 -7.08 8.94 -6.99
C THR A 35 -7.78 8.18 -8.12
N GLU A 36 -8.64 7.21 -7.80
CA GLU A 36 -9.34 6.41 -8.82
C GLU A 36 -10.25 7.28 -9.70
N LEU A 37 -10.95 8.25 -9.09
CA LEU A 37 -11.82 9.18 -9.81
C LEU A 37 -10.99 10.15 -10.66
N ALA A 38 -9.84 10.61 -10.16
CA ALA A 38 -8.93 11.44 -10.92
C ALA A 38 -8.38 10.72 -12.16
N ILE A 39 -7.98 9.46 -12.02
CA ILE A 39 -7.51 8.61 -13.13
C ILE A 39 -8.66 8.39 -14.13
N ALA A 40 -9.86 8.09 -13.65
CA ALA A 40 -11.02 7.88 -14.51
C ALA A 40 -11.34 9.15 -15.33
N LEU A 41 -11.42 10.32 -14.69
CA LEU A 41 -11.66 11.60 -15.35
C LEU A 41 -10.57 11.91 -16.38
N ALA A 42 -9.29 11.74 -16.03
CA ALA A 42 -8.18 11.96 -16.95
C ALA A 42 -8.25 11.02 -18.16
N LYS A 43 -8.51 9.72 -17.94
CA LYS A 43 -8.59 8.73 -19.01
C LYS A 43 -9.79 8.96 -19.92
N ASP A 44 -10.97 9.21 -19.36
CA ASP A 44 -12.22 9.38 -20.11
C ASP A 44 -12.24 10.70 -20.91
N SER A 45 -11.49 11.71 -20.47
CA SER A 45 -11.28 12.98 -21.19
C SER A 45 -10.09 12.98 -22.15
N GLY A 46 -9.44 11.83 -22.38
CA GLY A 46 -8.33 11.68 -23.33
C GLY A 46 -6.96 12.15 -22.84
N ARG A 47 -6.82 12.54 -21.57
CA ARG A 47 -5.54 12.93 -20.92
C ARG A 47 -4.76 11.70 -20.48
N ILE A 48 -4.48 10.79 -21.42
CA ILE A 48 -3.89 9.47 -21.17
C ILE A 48 -2.57 9.57 -20.39
N GLU A 49 -1.67 10.47 -20.77
CA GLU A 49 -0.39 10.66 -20.09
C GLU A 49 -0.58 11.07 -18.62
N ARG A 50 -1.55 11.94 -18.36
CA ARG A 50 -1.87 12.35 -16.99
C ARG A 50 -2.47 11.20 -16.19
N ALA A 51 -3.37 10.41 -16.80
CA ALA A 51 -3.94 9.23 -16.16
C ALA A 51 -2.88 8.18 -15.81
N VAL A 52 -1.95 7.89 -16.72
CA VAL A 52 -0.81 6.99 -16.49
C VAL A 52 0.06 7.52 -15.35
N LYS A 53 0.41 8.81 -15.38
CA LYS A 53 1.23 9.42 -14.33
C LYS A 53 0.58 9.32 -12.95
N ILE A 54 -0.71 9.65 -12.83
CA ILE A 54 -1.41 9.55 -11.54
C ILE A 54 -1.39 8.11 -11.02
N ALA A 55 -1.62 7.11 -11.88
CA ALA A 55 -1.56 5.71 -11.49
C ALA A 55 -0.15 5.26 -11.05
N VAL A 56 0.90 5.74 -11.71
CA VAL A 56 2.30 5.47 -11.31
C VAL A 56 2.64 6.14 -9.98
N ASP A 57 2.25 7.40 -9.80
CA ASP A 57 2.48 8.16 -8.56
C ASP A 57 1.77 7.50 -7.36
N ASP A 58 0.66 6.80 -7.59
CA ASP A 58 -0.07 5.99 -6.59
C ASP A 58 0.51 4.56 -6.41
N GLY A 59 1.51 4.16 -7.21
CA GLY A 59 2.11 2.82 -7.18
C GLY A 59 1.29 1.73 -7.91
N ASP A 60 0.21 2.10 -8.61
CA ASP A 60 -0.60 1.19 -9.42
C ASP A 60 -0.09 1.06 -10.86
N TYR A 61 1.13 0.52 -11.00
CA TYR A 61 1.75 0.18 -12.28
C TYR A 61 0.92 -0.78 -13.13
N LEU A 62 0.15 -1.71 -12.54
CA LEU A 62 -0.76 -2.59 -13.30
C LEU A 62 -1.83 -1.76 -14.02
N TRP A 63 -2.46 -0.82 -13.33
CA TRP A 63 -3.47 0.03 -13.92
C TRP A 63 -2.86 1.00 -14.93
N ALA A 64 -1.72 1.62 -14.61
CA ALA A 64 -0.96 2.47 -15.52
C ALA A 64 -0.67 1.74 -16.84
N ALA A 65 -0.14 0.51 -16.76
CA ALA A 65 0.17 -0.32 -17.92
C ALA A 65 -1.08 -0.66 -18.74
N MET A 66 -2.22 -0.92 -18.08
CA MET A 66 -3.50 -1.17 -18.77
C MET A 66 -4.03 0.07 -19.48
N ILE A 67 -3.89 1.26 -18.89
CA ILE A 67 -4.27 2.53 -19.51
C ILE A 67 -3.45 2.75 -20.78
N ALA A 68 -2.12 2.63 -20.68
CA ALA A 68 -1.21 2.76 -21.81
C ALA A 68 -1.55 1.77 -22.94
N LYS A 69 -1.79 0.50 -22.61
CA LYS A 69 -2.19 -0.54 -23.57
C LYS A 69 -3.48 -0.20 -24.29
N LYS A 70 -4.53 0.20 -23.55
CA LYS A 70 -5.82 0.57 -24.14
C LYS A 70 -5.72 1.81 -25.05
N ALA A 71 -4.75 2.67 -24.80
CA ALA A 71 -4.43 3.80 -25.67
C ALA A 71 -3.54 3.43 -26.88
N GLY A 72 -3.23 2.14 -27.09
CA GLY A 72 -2.38 1.66 -28.18
C GLY A 72 -0.89 1.88 -27.97
N ARG A 73 -0.45 2.15 -26.74
CA ARG A 73 0.95 2.39 -26.37
C ARG A 73 1.58 1.12 -25.81
N ASP A 74 1.72 0.10 -26.66
CA ASP A 74 2.11 -1.25 -26.22
C ASP A 74 3.51 -1.31 -25.58
N GLU A 75 4.48 -0.56 -26.11
CA GLU A 75 5.85 -0.55 -25.55
C GLU A 75 5.91 0.15 -24.19
N GLU A 76 5.16 1.25 -24.01
CA GLU A 76 5.01 1.92 -22.71
C GLU A 76 4.34 0.98 -21.70
N SER A 77 3.28 0.28 -22.10
CA SER A 77 2.61 -0.73 -21.27
C SER A 77 3.58 -1.81 -20.78
N LYS A 78 4.43 -2.35 -21.66
CA LYS A 78 5.44 -3.35 -21.29
C LYS A 78 6.48 -2.77 -20.32
N SER A 79 6.94 -1.54 -20.54
CA SER A 79 7.87 -0.87 -19.60
C SER A 79 7.25 -0.75 -18.22
N LEU A 80 6.00 -0.28 -18.16
CA LEU A 80 5.25 -0.12 -16.91
C LEU A 80 5.04 -1.46 -16.18
N TYR A 81 4.74 -2.55 -16.89
CA TYR A 81 4.68 -3.87 -16.25
C TYR A 81 6.03 -4.32 -15.69
N LYS A 82 7.14 -4.00 -16.36
CA LYS A 82 8.48 -4.34 -15.89
C LYS A 82 8.87 -3.54 -14.66
N GLU A 83 8.67 -2.23 -14.70
CA GLU A 83 8.89 -1.32 -13.57
C GLU A 83 8.00 -1.73 -12.37
N GLY A 84 6.72 -2.02 -12.65
CA GLY A 84 5.77 -2.52 -11.66
C GLY A 84 6.20 -3.84 -11.04
N LEU A 85 6.70 -4.79 -11.83
CA LEU A 85 7.21 -6.06 -11.30
C LEU A 85 8.34 -5.82 -10.29
N GLU A 86 9.31 -4.97 -10.63
CA GLU A 86 10.43 -4.62 -9.75
C GLU A 86 9.93 -3.95 -8.46
N TYR A 87 9.03 -2.97 -8.59
CA TYR A 87 8.40 -2.27 -7.47
C TYR A 87 7.59 -3.19 -6.55
N TYR A 88 6.75 -4.08 -7.11
CA TYR A 88 5.93 -4.97 -6.32
C TYR A 88 6.75 -6.02 -5.57
N VAL A 89 7.87 -6.48 -6.16
CA VAL A 89 8.79 -7.38 -5.45
C VAL A 89 9.47 -6.65 -4.29
N SER A 90 9.94 -5.40 -4.48
CA SER A 90 10.59 -4.65 -3.40
C SER A 90 9.66 -4.34 -2.24
N MET A 91 8.38 -4.10 -2.53
CA MET A 91 7.34 -3.84 -1.51
C MET A 91 6.70 -5.13 -0.95
N GLU A 92 7.24 -6.31 -1.29
CA GLU A 92 6.67 -7.63 -0.95
C GLU A 92 5.19 -7.82 -1.36
N MET A 93 4.72 -7.09 -2.38
CA MET A 93 3.38 -7.17 -2.97
C MET A 93 3.30 -8.29 -4.02
N TYR A 94 3.63 -9.52 -3.63
CA TYR A 94 3.88 -10.63 -4.57
C TYR A 94 2.68 -11.01 -5.44
N GLU A 95 1.43 -10.80 -5.01
CA GLU A 95 0.25 -11.02 -5.86
C GLU A 95 0.23 -10.09 -7.08
N ARG A 96 0.54 -8.81 -6.87
CA ARG A 96 0.65 -7.83 -7.96
C ARG A 96 1.87 -8.12 -8.83
N ALA A 97 3.00 -8.54 -8.23
CA ALA A 97 4.18 -8.97 -8.96
C ALA A 97 3.89 -10.15 -9.90
N VAL A 98 3.15 -11.16 -9.43
CA VAL A 98 2.71 -12.30 -10.26
C VAL A 98 1.85 -11.83 -11.43
N SER A 99 0.91 -10.92 -11.17
CA SER A 99 0.04 -10.36 -12.22
C SER A 99 0.85 -9.62 -13.30
N ALA A 100 1.84 -8.82 -12.90
CA ALA A 100 2.75 -8.13 -13.82
C ALA A 100 3.61 -9.14 -14.61
N GLY A 101 4.16 -10.15 -13.94
CA GLY A 101 4.94 -11.22 -14.58
C GLY A 101 4.14 -12.00 -15.62
N GLN A 102 2.89 -12.34 -15.32
CA GLN A 102 1.99 -13.00 -16.27
C GLN A 102 1.69 -12.10 -17.47
N ALA A 103 1.46 -10.81 -17.26
CA ALA A 103 1.23 -9.85 -18.34
C ALA A 103 2.45 -9.68 -19.26
N LEU A 104 3.67 -9.83 -18.73
CA LEU A 104 4.92 -9.86 -19.49
C LEU A 104 5.19 -11.20 -20.18
N GLY A 105 4.40 -12.23 -19.89
CA GLY A 105 4.61 -13.58 -20.42
C GLY A 105 5.86 -14.25 -19.86
N LEU A 106 6.18 -14.01 -18.57
CA LEU A 106 7.29 -14.67 -17.93
C LEU A 106 7.10 -16.20 -17.92
N PRO A 107 8.20 -16.96 -17.98
CA PRO A 107 8.18 -18.42 -17.81
C PRO A 107 7.51 -18.84 -16.49
N GLN A 108 6.81 -19.99 -16.52
CA GLN A 108 6.04 -20.49 -15.36
C GLN A 108 6.92 -20.70 -14.12
N ASP A 109 8.16 -21.15 -14.28
CA ASP A 109 9.14 -21.30 -13.19
C ASP A 109 9.42 -19.97 -12.47
N GLN A 110 9.47 -18.86 -13.21
CA GLN A 110 9.64 -17.53 -12.60
C GLN A 110 8.38 -17.07 -11.86
N ILE A 111 7.19 -17.39 -12.41
CA ILE A 111 5.91 -17.12 -11.72
C ILE A 111 5.81 -17.94 -10.43
N ASP A 112 6.18 -19.21 -10.46
CA ASP A 112 6.18 -20.09 -9.29
C ASP A 112 7.14 -19.57 -8.21
N HIS A 113 8.33 -19.08 -8.58
CA HIS A 113 9.25 -18.45 -7.64
C HIS A 113 8.68 -17.19 -6.97
N LEU A 114 7.92 -16.36 -7.69
CA LEU A 114 7.22 -15.20 -7.11
C LEU A 114 6.13 -15.65 -6.12
N LEU A 115 5.37 -16.70 -6.46
CA LEU A 115 4.36 -17.28 -5.58
C LEU A 115 4.99 -17.85 -4.29
N GLU A 116 6.08 -18.60 -4.41
CA GLU A 116 6.82 -19.15 -3.27
C GLU A 116 7.40 -18.04 -2.37
N ALA A 117 7.88 -16.94 -2.96
CA ALA A 117 8.33 -15.77 -2.20
C ALA A 117 7.17 -15.11 -1.45
N GLY A 118 6.00 -14.96 -2.08
CA GLY A 118 4.78 -14.49 -1.44
C GLY A 118 4.35 -15.35 -0.26
N ILE A 119 4.29 -16.67 -0.42
CA ILE A 119 3.95 -17.62 0.65
C ILE A 119 4.91 -17.48 1.83
N ARG A 120 6.21 -17.35 1.56
CA ARG A 120 7.23 -17.16 2.61
C ARG A 120 7.09 -15.81 3.31
N SER A 121 6.79 -14.72 2.60
CA SER A 121 6.53 -13.42 3.22
C SER A 121 5.32 -13.47 4.15
N GLU A 122 4.19 -14.00 3.68
CA GLU A 122 2.96 -14.10 4.47
C GLU A 122 3.13 -15.03 5.69
N SER A 123 3.80 -16.17 5.52
CA SER A 123 4.07 -17.09 6.63
C SER A 123 4.90 -16.43 7.74
N ARG A 124 5.94 -15.63 7.37
CA ARG A 124 6.74 -14.88 8.34
C ARG A 124 5.89 -13.86 9.11
N LYS A 125 4.98 -13.14 8.44
CA LYS A 125 4.08 -12.17 9.09
C LYS A 125 3.14 -12.86 10.08
N MET A 126 2.58 -14.01 9.71
CA MET A 126 1.72 -14.79 10.61
C MET A 126 2.45 -15.31 11.85
N ASP A 127 3.66 -15.84 11.68
CA ASP A 127 4.46 -16.34 12.79
C ASP A 127 4.85 -15.21 13.75
N MET A 128 5.21 -14.02 13.25
CA MET A 128 5.47 -12.83 14.07
C MET A 128 4.25 -12.43 14.90
N GLY A 129 3.04 -12.47 14.32
CA GLY A 129 1.81 -12.18 15.06
C GLY A 129 1.56 -13.16 16.22
N ARG A 130 1.89 -14.45 16.03
CA ARG A 130 1.82 -15.46 17.10
C ARG A 130 2.85 -15.21 18.19
N VAL A 131 4.07 -14.85 17.82
CA VAL A 131 5.14 -14.51 18.78
C VAL A 131 4.72 -13.29 19.60
N GLN A 132 4.18 -12.26 18.96
CA GLN A 132 3.72 -11.06 19.65
C GLN A 132 2.59 -11.36 20.64
N TYR A 133 1.60 -12.16 20.24
CA TYR A 133 0.55 -12.60 21.16
C TYR A 133 1.10 -13.36 22.38
N ALA A 134 2.07 -14.26 22.16
CA ALA A 134 2.70 -14.98 23.27
C ALA A 134 3.47 -14.03 24.20
N MET A 135 4.17 -13.03 23.66
CA MET A 135 4.86 -12.00 24.45
C MET A 135 3.89 -11.16 25.27
N GLU A 136 2.77 -10.71 24.70
CA GLU A 136 1.74 -9.96 25.42
C GLU A 136 1.13 -10.80 26.55
N SER A 137 0.85 -12.08 26.31
CA SER A 137 0.34 -12.99 27.34
C SER A 137 1.33 -13.20 28.49
N MET A 138 2.62 -13.32 28.19
CA MET A 138 3.67 -13.39 29.21
C MET A 138 3.79 -12.08 29.98
N ALA A 139 3.72 -10.92 29.31
CA ALA A 139 3.78 -9.61 29.95
C ALA A 139 2.63 -9.42 30.94
N VAL A 140 1.39 -9.76 30.56
CA VAL A 140 0.21 -9.71 31.44
C VAL A 140 0.36 -10.67 32.63
N SER A 141 0.92 -11.85 32.41
CA SER A 141 1.17 -12.82 33.49
C SER A 141 2.21 -12.31 34.49
N LEU A 142 3.26 -11.65 34.02
CA LEU A 142 4.28 -11.00 34.85
C LEU A 142 3.72 -9.80 35.60
N GLU A 143 2.95 -8.93 34.94
CA GLU A 143 2.26 -7.80 35.60
C GLU A 143 1.37 -8.30 36.74
N ASN A 144 0.56 -9.34 36.51
CA ASN A 144 -0.28 -9.96 37.53
C ASN A 144 0.52 -10.55 38.69
N ALA A 145 1.68 -11.16 38.43
CA ALA A 145 2.56 -11.70 39.47
C ALA A 145 3.23 -10.62 40.32
N LEU A 146 3.32 -9.39 39.80
CA LEU A 146 3.83 -8.23 40.50
C LEU A 146 2.74 -7.46 41.26
N VAL A 147 1.44 -7.78 41.07
CA VAL A 147 0.34 -7.12 41.80
C VAL A 147 0.45 -7.41 43.30
N GLY A 148 0.56 -6.35 44.12
CA GLY A 148 0.70 -6.45 45.57
C GLY A 148 2.13 -6.72 46.07
N ARG A 149 3.13 -6.77 45.18
CA ARG A 149 4.55 -6.68 45.55
C ARG A 149 5.04 -5.25 45.35
N ASP A 150 5.47 -4.64 46.45
CA ASP A 150 6.04 -3.29 46.49
C ASP A 150 7.52 -3.33 46.94
N ASP A 151 8.22 -4.41 46.61
CA ASP A 151 9.66 -4.51 46.82
C ASP A 151 10.44 -3.84 45.68
N GLU A 152 11.66 -3.38 45.99
CA GLU A 152 12.55 -2.67 45.07
C GLU A 152 12.78 -3.45 43.76
N MET A 153 12.81 -4.79 43.86
CA MET A 153 12.97 -5.69 42.72
C MET A 153 11.74 -5.69 41.80
N ALA A 154 10.52 -5.65 42.35
CA ALA A 154 9.29 -5.54 41.57
C ALA A 154 9.18 -4.19 40.86
N GLU A 155 9.62 -3.11 41.51
CA GLU A 155 9.63 -1.76 40.95
C GLU A 155 10.64 -1.63 39.79
N GLU A 156 11.84 -2.18 39.96
CA GLU A 156 12.86 -2.25 38.91
C GLU A 156 12.42 -3.11 37.72
N LEU A 157 11.72 -4.23 37.98
CA LEU A 157 11.16 -5.08 36.92
C LEU A 157 10.08 -4.36 36.10
N ARG A 158 9.14 -3.65 36.76
CA ARG A 158 8.08 -2.89 36.07
C ARG A 158 8.68 -1.82 35.16
N LYS A 159 9.67 -1.08 35.66
CA LYS A 159 10.37 -0.04 34.90
C LYS A 159 11.09 -0.62 33.68
N THR A 160 11.79 -1.74 33.85
CA THR A 160 12.50 -2.41 32.75
C THR A 160 11.52 -2.93 31.69
N MET A 161 10.35 -3.44 32.11
CA MET A 161 9.30 -3.88 31.19
C MET A 161 8.69 -2.71 30.40
N GLU A 162 8.45 -1.56 31.05
CA GLU A 162 7.99 -0.34 30.37
C GLU A 162 9.00 0.15 29.32
N GLU A 163 10.29 0.19 29.68
CA GLU A 163 11.35 0.62 28.77
C GLU A 163 11.50 -0.30 27.55
N GLU A 164 11.40 -1.62 27.73
CA GLU A 164 11.47 -2.58 26.62
C GLU A 164 10.20 -2.56 25.76
N ARG A 165 9.03 -2.33 26.35
CA ARG A 165 7.76 -2.19 25.63
C ARG A 165 7.75 -0.92 24.77
N ASP A 166 8.27 0.19 25.28
CA ASP A 166 8.46 1.43 24.53
C ASP A 166 9.46 1.27 23.38
N LYS A 167 10.57 0.53 23.59
CA LYS A 167 11.51 0.22 22.50
C LYS A 167 10.88 -0.65 21.42
N MET A 168 10.07 -1.65 21.79
CA MET A 168 9.37 -2.49 20.82
C MET A 168 8.35 -1.69 20.01
N MET A 169 7.57 -0.80 20.63
CA MET A 169 6.61 0.03 19.90
C MET A 169 7.31 1.00 18.94
N ARG A 170 8.48 1.56 19.31
CA ARG A 170 9.29 2.39 18.40
C ARG A 170 9.82 1.59 17.22
N ARG A 171 10.37 0.39 17.45
CA ARG A 171 10.84 -0.49 16.37
C ARG A 171 9.71 -0.97 15.45
N ALA A 172 8.52 -1.22 16.00
CA ALA A 172 7.36 -1.63 15.22
C ALA A 172 6.81 -0.47 14.35
N ALA A 173 6.90 0.77 14.84
CA ALA A 173 6.57 1.97 14.07
C ALA A 173 7.61 2.24 12.97
N GLU A 174 8.90 2.10 13.27
CA GLU A 174 9.99 2.25 12.30
C GLU A 174 9.90 1.21 11.16
N ASN A 175 9.53 -0.05 11.47
CA ASN A 175 9.32 -1.10 10.45
C ASN A 175 8.01 -0.97 9.64
N GLN A 176 7.14 0.00 9.93
CA GLN A 176 5.96 0.33 9.12
C GLN A 176 6.18 1.54 8.20
N GLU A 177 7.30 2.26 8.36
CA GLU A 177 7.69 3.43 7.55
C GLU A 177 8.75 3.11 6.49
N ASP A 178 9.30 1.88 6.49
CA ASP A 178 10.20 1.31 5.46
C ASP A 178 9.46 0.36 4.50
#